data_AF-J0H8H4-F1
#
_entry.id   AF-J0H8H4-F1
#
_cell.length_a   1.000
_cell.length_b   1.000
_cell.length_c   1.000
_cell.angle_alpha   90.00
_cell.angle_beta   90.00
_cell.angle_gamma   90.00
#
_symmetry.space_group_name_H-M   'P 1'
#
loop_
_entity.id
_entity.type
_entity.pdbx_description
1 polymer ?
#
loop_
_entity_poly.entity_id
_entity_poly.type
_entity_poly.pdbx_seq_one_letter_code
_entity_poly.pdbx_strand_id
1 'polypeptide(L)'
;MLKTDTRQANWRRANPGKYDAHLAVQRAVKAGELEKQTCEVCGIEAVDAHHDQYDEPLRVRWLCRRHHTRLHHYGEDMFPMRNAL
;
A
#
# COMPACT_ATOMS: atom_id res chain seq x y z
N MET A 1 3.96 -23.26 8.43
CA MET A 1 5.11 -22.86 7.61
C MET A 1 4.72 -23.03 6.14
N LEU A 2 4.80 -21.97 5.31
CA LEU A 2 4.41 -22.01 3.89
C LEU A 2 5.33 -23.01 3.15
N LYS A 3 4.77 -24.06 2.55
CA LYS A 3 5.51 -25.16 1.89
C LYS A 3 5.82 -24.89 0.40
N THR A 4 5.79 -23.64 -0.05
CA THR A 4 5.89 -23.30 -1.48
C THR A 4 6.95 -22.23 -1.70
N ASP A 5 7.80 -22.43 -2.70
CA ASP A 5 8.92 -21.53 -3.06
C ASP A 5 8.53 -20.50 -4.14
N THR A 6 7.29 -20.02 -4.13
CA THR A 6 6.90 -18.93 -5.05
C THR A 6 7.69 -17.67 -4.72
N ARG A 7 7.88 -16.80 -5.73
CA ARG A 7 8.49 -15.47 -5.55
C ARG A 7 7.84 -14.70 -4.39
N GLN A 8 6.52 -14.81 -4.24
CA GLN A 8 5.78 -14.16 -3.16
C GLN A 8 6.10 -14.78 -1.79
N ALA A 9 6.16 -16.11 -1.69
CA ALA A 9 6.53 -16.79 -0.44
C ALA A 9 7.97 -16.50 -0.01
N ASN A 10 8.91 -16.42 -0.97
CA ASN A 10 10.29 -16.01 -0.73
C ASN A 10 10.37 -14.55 -0.25
N TRP A 11 9.63 -13.64 -0.89
CA TRP A 11 9.59 -12.23 -0.47
C TRP A 11 9.05 -12.07 0.95
N ARG A 12 7.97 -12.77 1.33
CA ARG A 12 7.42 -12.74 2.69
C ARG A 12 8.43 -13.22 3.73
N ARG A 13 9.16 -14.31 3.44
CA ARG A 13 10.23 -14.83 4.32
C ARG A 13 11.37 -13.84 4.49
N ALA A 14 11.77 -13.16 3.42
CA ALA A 14 12.85 -12.18 3.45
C ALA A 14 12.45 -10.82 4.07
N ASN A 15 11.14 -10.53 4.17
CA ASN A 15 10.63 -9.23 4.63
C ASN A 15 9.51 -9.39 5.68
N PRO A 16 9.80 -10.00 6.85
CA PRO A 16 8.77 -10.29 7.86
C PRO A 16 8.05 -9.03 8.35
N GLY A 17 8.78 -7.96 8.72
CA GLY A 17 8.15 -6.71 9.20
C GLY A 17 7.28 -6.03 8.14
N LYS A 18 7.71 -6.02 6.87
CA LYS A 18 6.85 -5.51 5.78
C LYS A 18 5.62 -6.38 5.60
N TYR A 19 5.75 -7.69 5.67
CA TYR A 19 4.62 -8.60 5.56
C TYR A 19 3.62 -8.42 6.70
N ASP A 20 4.11 -8.25 7.94
CA ASP A 20 3.27 -7.98 9.10
C ASP A 20 2.51 -6.65 8.96
N ALA A 21 3.13 -5.60 8.42
CA ALA A 21 2.45 -4.34 8.12
C ALA A 21 1.30 -4.52 7.10
N HIS A 22 1.52 -5.31 6.04
CA HIS A 22 0.46 -5.62 5.09
C HIS A 22 -0.68 -6.41 5.74
N LEU A 23 -0.36 -7.36 6.64
CA LEU A 23 -1.38 -8.12 7.38
C LEU A 23 -2.16 -7.24 8.35
N ALA A 24 -1.52 -6.27 8.99
CA ALA A 24 -2.18 -5.32 9.88
C ALA A 24 -3.22 -4.48 9.13
N VAL A 25 -2.86 -3.93 7.96
CA VAL A 25 -3.82 -3.21 7.09
C VAL A 25 -4.97 -4.11 6.68
N GLN A 26 -4.70 -5.33 6.22
CA GLN A 26 -5.74 -6.27 5.81
C GLN A 26 -6.72 -6.59 6.94
N ARG A 27 -6.22 -6.77 8.17
CA ARG A 27 -7.04 -7.02 9.35
C ARG A 27 -7.86 -5.79 9.73
N ALA A 28 -7.26 -4.62 9.80
CA ALA A 28 -7.94 -3.37 10.16
C ALA A 28 -9.04 -3.01 9.15
N VAL A 29 -8.78 -3.17 7.85
CA VAL A 29 -9.81 -2.97 6.81
C VAL A 29 -10.95 -3.97 6.95
N LYS A 30 -10.64 -5.25 7.19
CA LYS A 30 -11.67 -6.29 7.38
C LYS A 30 -12.50 -6.04 8.64
N ALA A 31 -11.88 -5.51 9.70
CA ALA A 31 -12.54 -5.18 10.96
C ALA A 31 -13.34 -3.87 10.90
N GLY A 32 -13.14 -3.04 9.86
CA GLY A 32 -13.72 -1.70 9.77
C GLY A 32 -12.99 -0.65 10.60
N GLU A 33 -11.84 -0.98 11.17
CA GLU A 33 -10.97 -0.07 11.95
C GLU A 33 -10.17 0.86 11.05
N LEU A 34 -9.96 0.47 9.79
CA LEU A 34 -9.30 1.27 8.77
C LEU A 34 -10.15 1.32 7.51
N GLU A 35 -10.66 2.50 7.19
CA GLU A 35 -11.46 2.71 5.98
C GLU A 35 -10.56 2.90 4.75
N LYS A 36 -10.88 2.17 3.67
CA LYS A 36 -10.26 2.39 2.37
C LYS A 36 -10.70 3.73 1.79
N GLN A 37 -9.76 4.64 1.55
CA GLN A 37 -10.03 5.86 0.80
C GLN A 37 -9.83 5.63 -0.70
N THR A 38 -10.32 6.56 -1.52
CA THR A 38 -10.00 6.57 -2.95
C THR A 38 -8.54 6.97 -3.17
N CYS A 39 -8.05 6.79 -4.39
CA CYS A 39 -6.70 7.20 -4.73
C CYS A 39 -6.53 8.71 -4.48
N GLU A 40 -5.63 9.12 -3.59
CA GLU A 40 -5.43 10.54 -3.24
C GLU A 40 -5.04 11.44 -4.43
N VAL A 41 -4.58 10.84 -5.54
CA VAL A 41 -4.13 11.55 -6.75
C VAL A 41 -5.24 11.69 -7.80
N CYS A 42 -6.14 10.71 -7.92
CA CYS A 42 -7.12 10.68 -9.01
C CYS A 42 -8.51 10.18 -8.64
N GLY A 43 -8.78 9.92 -7.37
CA GLY A 43 -10.10 9.59 -6.86
C GLY A 43 -10.66 8.22 -7.28
N ILE A 44 -9.90 7.36 -7.95
CA ILE A 44 -10.40 6.01 -8.29
C ILE A 44 -10.41 5.10 -7.05
N GLU A 45 -11.46 4.29 -6.91
CA GLU A 45 -11.67 3.39 -5.76
C GLU A 45 -10.76 2.15 -5.77
N ALA A 46 -10.28 1.75 -6.95
CA ALA A 46 -9.36 0.61 -7.09
C ALA A 46 -7.96 0.99 -6.58
N VAL A 47 -7.74 0.82 -5.28
CA VAL A 47 -6.52 1.22 -4.56
C VAL A 47 -5.82 0.09 -3.84
N ASP A 48 -4.51 0.29 -3.68
CA ASP A 48 -3.63 -0.43 -2.78
C ASP A 48 -3.23 0.49 -1.62
N ALA A 49 -2.89 -0.09 -0.47
CA ALA A 49 -2.24 0.63 0.62
C ALA A 49 -0.74 0.78 0.32
N HIS A 50 -0.26 2.01 0.29
CA HIS A 50 1.15 2.34 0.24
C HIS A 50 1.66 2.66 1.64
N HIS A 51 2.79 2.05 2.01
CA HIS A 51 3.48 2.32 3.26
C HIS A 51 4.69 3.23 2.98
N ASP A 52 4.66 4.47 3.47
CA ASP A 52 5.86 5.33 3.48
C ASP A 52 6.82 4.86 4.57
N GLN A 53 6.28 4.46 5.73
CA GLN A 53 7.00 3.89 6.87
C GLN A 53 6.36 2.57 7.28
N TYR A 54 7.15 1.48 7.32
CA TYR A 54 6.63 0.13 7.57
C TYR A 54 6.45 -0.19 9.07
N ASP A 55 7.04 0.60 9.96
CA ASP A 55 6.87 0.53 11.42
C ASP A 55 5.62 1.27 11.93
N GLU A 56 4.97 2.05 11.07
CA GLU A 56 3.65 2.65 11.28
C GLU A 56 2.59 1.94 10.41
N PRO A 57 2.22 0.68 10.69
CA PRO A 57 1.55 -0.20 9.74
C PRO A 57 0.15 0.27 9.30
N LEU A 58 -0.55 1.06 10.11
CA LEU A 58 -1.88 1.58 9.77
C LEU A 58 -1.83 2.98 9.14
N ARG A 59 -0.66 3.63 9.13
CA ARG A 59 -0.46 4.90 8.45
C ARG A 59 -0.10 4.63 6.99
N VAL A 60 -1.14 4.50 6.18
CA VAL A 60 -1.02 4.20 4.76
C VAL A 60 -1.64 5.28 3.90
N ARG A 61 -1.10 5.43 2.69
CA ARG A 61 -1.71 6.20 1.62
C ARG A 61 -2.49 5.28 0.71
N TRP A 62 -3.64 5.73 0.26
CA TRP A 62 -4.46 4.96 -0.68
C TRP A 62 -4.11 5.40 -2.10
N LEU A 63 -3.51 4.49 -2.87
CA LEU A 63 -3.04 4.78 -4.22
C LEU A 63 -3.52 3.72 -5.19
N CYS A 64 -4.03 4.14 -6.35
CA CYS A 64 -4.26 3.21 -7.45
C CYS A 64 -2.93 2.65 -7.95
N ARG A 65 -2.96 1.45 -8.54
CA ARG A 65 -1.76 0.74 -9.00
C ARG A 65 -0.79 1.62 -9.81
N ARG A 66 -1.32 2.51 -10.67
CA ARG A 66 -0.53 3.43 -11.50
C ARG A 66 0.26 4.42 -10.65
N HIS A 67 -0.38 5.07 -9.68
CA HIS A 67 0.28 6.06 -8.83
C HIS A 67 1.18 5.40 -7.80
N HIS A 68 0.78 4.24 -7.28
CA HIS A 68 1.59 3.46 -6.37
C HIS A 68 2.94 3.06 -7.00
N THR A 69 2.92 2.52 -8.21
CA THR A 69 4.16 2.15 -8.93
C THR A 69 5.00 3.38 -9.28
N ARG A 70 4.39 4.50 -9.70
CA ARG A 70 5.14 5.74 -9.97
C ARG A 70 5.88 6.26 -8.74
N LEU A 71 5.21 6.25 -7.58
CA LEU A 71 5.82 6.66 -6.32
C LEU A 71 7.05 5.81 -5.99
N HIS A 72 6.97 4.47 -6.12
CA HIS A 72 8.13 3.59 -5.92
C HIS A 72 9.29 3.82 -6.90
N HIS A 73 9.02 4.29 -8.12
CA HIS A 73 10.06 4.53 -9.12
C HIS A 73 10.69 5.92 -9.03
N TYR A 74 9.91 6.93 -8.66
CA TYR A 74 10.29 8.34 -8.83
C TYR A 74 10.22 9.19 -7.55
N GLY A 75 9.68 8.69 -6.44
CA GLY A 75 9.51 9.46 -5.21
C GLY A 75 8.29 10.41 -5.23
N GLU A 76 8.14 11.22 -4.19
CA GLU A 76 6.95 12.06 -3.95
C GLU A 76 6.78 13.24 -4.93
N ASP A 77 7.84 13.66 -5.61
CA ASP A 77 7.89 14.83 -6.51
C ASP A 77 7.06 14.67 -7.81
N MET A 78 6.25 13.62 -7.93
CA MET A 78 5.55 13.21 -9.16
C MET A 78 4.03 13.39 -9.15
N PHE A 79 3.45 14.00 -8.12
CA PHE A 79 2.02 14.32 -8.11
C PHE A 79 1.81 15.77 -8.54
N PRO A 80 1.72 16.09 -9.86
CA PRO A 80 1.20 17.38 -10.25
C PRO A 80 -0.23 17.43 -9.71
N MET A 81 -0.45 18.26 -8.70
CA MET A 81 -1.76 18.64 -8.20
C MET A 81 -2.59 19.01 -9.42
N ARG A 82 -3.49 18.11 -9.86
CA ARG A 82 -4.51 18.50 -10.81
C ARG A 82 -5.42 19.41 -10.01
N ASN A 83 -5.18 20.71 -10.11
CA ASN A 83 -6.19 21.71 -9.74
C ASN A 83 -7.48 21.29 -10.42
N ALA A 84 -8.43 20.81 -9.62
CA ALA A 84 -9.81 20.77 -10.02
C ALA A 84 -10.26 22.22 -10.12
N LEU A 85 -10.43 22.70 -11.36
CA LEU A 85 -11.33 23.81 -11.67
C LEU A 85 -12.73 23.24 -11.89
#